data_AF-A0A966SLH2-F1
#
_entry.id   AF-A0A966SLH2-F1
#
_cell.length_a   1.000
_cell.length_b   1.000
_cell.length_c   1.000
_cell.angle_alpha   90.00
_cell.angle_beta   90.00
_cell.angle_gamma   90.00
#
_symmetry.space_group_name_H-M   'P 1'
#
loop_
_entity.id
_entity.type
_entity.pdbx_description
1 polymer ?
#
loop_
_entity_poly.entity_id
_entity_poly.type
_entity_poly.pdbx_seq_one_letter_code
_entity_poly.pdbx_strand_id
1 'polypeptide(L)'
;MSLLRTFLSVFAVILLVAACSTTEEDTKVDNRSAEEMYNSAMDAMNDKKFKSAIDDFREIEKQYPYSPLATRAQVNVAYAYYREQNYDDAIDVIEQFVRLNPGNKNIPYMYYLLALSYYEQIADVRRDQGMTEKALAALRDVSARFPETDYARDAKLKLDLAFDHLAGKEMEIGRFYQKQGKYISAINRFKVVVQKYETTSHITEALYRLTETYMALGVTEEAKKYAAVLGHNYPNSKWYTYAYRITEEGRNSPKRPSKPSWIEDALTFEQSPDAYDCAESAAGCKTVGKDSSWFGKLFE
;
A
#
# COMPACT_ATOMS: atom_id res chain seq x y z
N MET A 1 40.16 1.62 -55.12
CA MET A 1 38.86 0.99 -54.82
C MET A 1 38.92 -0.54 -54.66
N SER A 2 39.81 -1.26 -55.36
CA SER A 2 39.96 -2.72 -55.19
C SER A 2 40.51 -3.13 -53.81
N LEU A 3 41.55 -2.46 -53.32
CA LEU A 3 42.19 -2.75 -52.01
C LEU A 3 41.27 -2.49 -50.81
N LEU A 4 40.35 -1.52 -50.91
CA LEU A 4 39.37 -1.24 -49.85
C LEU A 4 38.28 -2.31 -49.78
N ARG A 5 37.88 -2.85 -50.94
CA ARG A 5 36.91 -3.96 -51.03
C ARG A 5 37.48 -5.28 -50.50
N THR A 6 38.77 -5.55 -50.72
CA THR A 6 39.44 -6.73 -50.16
C THR A 6 39.61 -6.63 -48.64
N PHE A 7 39.90 -5.44 -48.11
CA PHE A 7 39.94 -5.23 -46.66
C PHE A 7 38.56 -5.40 -46.00
N LEU A 8 37.50 -4.88 -46.62
CA LEU A 8 36.14 -5.01 -46.09
C LEU A 8 35.66 -6.47 -46.07
N SER A 9 36.03 -7.26 -47.08
CA SER A 9 35.65 -8.67 -47.18
C SER A 9 36.41 -9.54 -46.17
N VAL A 10 37.71 -9.27 -45.95
CA VAL A 10 38.48 -9.96 -44.89
C VAL A 10 37.95 -9.63 -43.50
N PHE A 11 37.57 -8.37 -43.24
CA PHE A 11 36.99 -7.97 -41.96
C PHE A 11 35.62 -8.63 -41.69
N ALA A 12 34.78 -8.76 -42.73
CA ALA A 12 33.49 -9.44 -42.62
C ALA A 12 33.64 -10.95 -42.31
N VAL A 13 34.66 -11.60 -42.86
CA VAL A 13 34.96 -13.01 -42.56
C VAL A 13 35.43 -13.17 -41.12
N ILE A 14 36.27 -12.27 -40.60
CA ILE A 14 36.74 -12.32 -39.20
C ILE A 14 35.57 -12.14 -38.21
N LEU A 15 34.59 -11.29 -38.52
CA LEU A 15 33.38 -11.12 -37.71
C LEU A 15 32.49 -12.38 -37.70
N LEU A 16 32.47 -13.15 -38.80
CA LEU A 16 31.72 -14.41 -38.87
C LEU A 16 32.36 -15.54 -38.05
N VAL A 17 33.69 -15.56 -37.88
CA VAL A 17 34.36 -16.59 -37.06
C VAL A 17 34.25 -16.29 -35.55
N ALA A 18 34.14 -15.01 -35.16
CA ALA A 18 33.93 -14.62 -33.77
C ALA A 18 32.53 -14.98 -33.22
N ALA A 19 31.56 -15.26 -34.10
CA ALA A 19 30.20 -15.65 -33.70
C ALA A 19 30.07 -17.13 -33.27
N CYS A 20 31.12 -17.93 -33.45
CA CYS A 20 31.13 -19.36 -33.11
C CYS A 20 32.04 -19.69 -31.90
N SER A 21 32.20 -18.80 -30.92
CA SER A 21 32.68 -19.22 -29.61
C SER A 21 31.48 -19.68 -28.77
N THR A 22 31.02 -20.90 -29.00
CA THR A 22 30.14 -21.60 -28.07
C THR A 22 30.96 -21.91 -26.82
N THR A 23 30.82 -21.08 -25.79
CA THR A 23 31.22 -21.44 -24.42
C THR A 23 30.37 -22.64 -24.02
N GLU A 24 30.97 -23.82 -23.96
CA GLU A 24 30.38 -24.95 -23.25
C GLU A 24 30.25 -24.52 -21.78
N GLU A 25 29.02 -24.23 -21.37
CA GLU A 25 28.68 -24.09 -19.97
C GLU A 25 28.81 -25.49 -19.37
N ASP A 26 29.97 -25.76 -18.78
CA ASP A 26 30.28 -27.00 -18.09
C ASP A 26 29.19 -27.22 -17.03
N THR A 27 28.21 -28.06 -17.34
CA THR A 27 27.14 -28.45 -16.42
C THR A 27 27.72 -29.43 -15.41
N LYS A 28 28.67 -28.94 -14.60
CA LYS A 28 29.26 -29.69 -13.51
C LYS A 28 28.16 -29.85 -12.46
N VAL A 29 27.52 -31.01 -12.47
CA VAL A 29 26.56 -31.40 -11.44
C VAL A 29 27.27 -31.26 -10.10
N ASP A 30 26.67 -30.44 -9.23
CA ASP A 30 27.19 -30.27 -7.88
C ASP A 30 27.03 -31.58 -7.12
N ASN A 31 28.13 -32.15 -6.65
CA ASN A 31 28.15 -33.44 -5.96
C ASN A 31 27.87 -33.32 -4.46
N ARG A 32 27.64 -32.10 -3.95
CA ARG A 32 27.26 -31.87 -2.56
C ARG A 32 25.89 -32.49 -2.27
N SER A 33 25.72 -32.97 -1.04
CA SER A 33 24.41 -33.39 -0.54
C SER A 33 23.47 -32.19 -0.36
N ALA A 34 22.16 -32.43 -0.37
CA ALA A 34 21.17 -31.39 -0.12
C ALA A 34 21.39 -30.64 1.21
N GLU A 35 21.89 -31.32 2.24
CA GLU A 35 22.20 -30.71 3.54
C GLU A 35 23.43 -29.80 3.47
N GLU A 36 24.50 -30.23 2.80
CA GLU A 36 25.70 -29.42 2.61
C GLU A 36 25.41 -28.15 1.80
N MET A 37 24.62 -28.28 0.73
CA MET A 37 24.17 -27.14 -0.07
C MET A 37 23.28 -26.21 0.74
N TYR A 38 22.35 -26.76 1.53
CA TYR A 38 21.45 -25.94 2.34
C TYR A 38 22.24 -25.16 3.41
N ASN A 39 23.19 -25.79 4.08
CA ASN A 39 24.02 -25.13 5.09
C ASN A 39 24.90 -24.05 4.45
N SER A 40 25.52 -24.34 3.31
CA SER A 40 26.28 -23.36 2.50
C SER A 40 25.43 -22.15 2.12
N ALA A 41 24.21 -22.39 1.63
CA ALA A 41 23.27 -21.34 1.28
C ALA A 41 22.88 -20.50 2.49
N MET A 42 22.63 -21.12 3.66
CA MET A 42 22.33 -20.41 4.90
C MET A 42 23.51 -19.57 5.40
N ASP A 43 24.74 -20.06 5.26
CA ASP A 43 25.95 -19.28 5.57
C ASP A 43 26.07 -18.08 4.63
N ALA A 44 25.82 -18.27 3.33
CA ALA A 44 25.75 -17.18 2.37
C ALA A 44 24.64 -16.15 2.70
N MET A 45 23.47 -16.60 3.17
CA MET A 45 22.40 -15.71 3.66
C MET A 45 22.85 -14.86 4.85
N ASN A 46 23.54 -15.46 5.82
CA ASN A 46 24.08 -14.77 6.99
C ASN A 46 25.14 -13.73 6.59
N ASP A 47 25.97 -14.06 5.61
CA ASP A 47 26.97 -13.17 5.00
C ASP A 47 26.36 -12.10 4.08
N LYS A 48 25.03 -12.09 3.88
CA LYS A 48 24.31 -11.23 2.93
C LYS A 48 24.72 -11.43 1.47
N LYS A 49 25.29 -12.60 1.13
CA LYS A 49 25.62 -13.03 -0.23
C LYS A 49 24.40 -13.70 -0.86
N PHE A 50 23.32 -12.93 -1.02
CA PHE A 50 22.01 -13.47 -1.40
C PHE A 50 22.01 -14.16 -2.77
N LYS A 51 22.75 -13.65 -3.76
CA LYS A 51 22.88 -14.31 -5.08
C LYS A 51 23.46 -15.72 -4.96
N SER A 52 24.58 -15.86 -4.24
CA SER A 52 25.20 -17.17 -4.00
C SER A 52 24.27 -18.12 -3.23
N ALA A 53 23.50 -17.59 -2.27
CA ALA A 53 22.51 -18.38 -1.56
C ALA A 53 21.37 -18.86 -2.48
N ILE A 54 20.89 -17.99 -3.38
CA ILE A 54 19.87 -18.34 -4.37
C ILE A 54 20.36 -19.46 -5.28
N ASP A 55 21.61 -19.39 -5.75
CA ASP A 55 22.18 -20.42 -6.62
C ASP A 55 22.23 -21.78 -5.92
N ASP A 56 22.75 -21.84 -4.68
CA ASP A 56 22.79 -23.07 -3.89
C ASP A 56 21.37 -23.60 -3.59
N PHE A 57 20.43 -22.74 -3.22
CA PHE A 57 19.04 -23.15 -2.96
C PHE A 57 18.33 -23.66 -4.22
N ARG A 58 18.50 -23.00 -5.37
CA ARG A 58 17.90 -23.44 -6.64
C ARG A 58 18.49 -24.76 -7.12
N GLU A 59 19.78 -24.99 -6.87
CA GLU A 59 20.39 -26.28 -7.21
C GLU A 59 19.84 -27.41 -6.31
N ILE A 60 19.48 -27.13 -5.05
CA ILE A 60 18.74 -28.10 -4.21
C ILE A 60 17.37 -28.43 -4.82
N GLU A 61 16.63 -27.43 -5.28
CA GLU A 61 15.31 -27.65 -5.91
C GLU A 61 15.41 -28.49 -7.18
N LYS A 62 16.49 -28.28 -7.96
CA LYS A 62 16.76 -29.00 -9.21
C LYS A 62 17.18 -30.44 -8.97
N GLN A 63 18.10 -30.69 -8.03
CA GLN A 63 18.66 -32.02 -7.79
C GLN A 63 17.81 -32.87 -6.84
N TYR A 64 17.13 -32.24 -5.87
CA TYR A 64 16.41 -32.92 -4.79
C TYR A 64 14.94 -32.45 -4.67
N PRO A 65 14.13 -32.48 -5.74
CA PRO A 65 12.81 -31.84 -5.78
C PRO A 65 11.78 -32.38 -4.77
N TYR A 66 11.94 -33.63 -4.32
CA TYR A 66 11.04 -34.26 -3.34
C TYR A 66 11.54 -34.16 -1.89
N SER A 67 12.70 -33.53 -1.67
CA SER A 67 13.26 -33.36 -0.34
C SER A 67 12.48 -32.29 0.43
N PRO A 68 12.23 -32.47 1.75
CA PRO A 68 11.72 -31.40 2.60
C PRO A 68 12.60 -30.14 2.59
N LEU A 69 13.89 -30.29 2.25
CA LEU A 69 14.82 -29.16 2.09
C LEU A 69 14.53 -28.35 0.84
N ALA A 70 14.01 -28.94 -0.25
CA ALA A 70 13.65 -28.19 -1.46
C ALA A 70 12.51 -27.20 -1.17
N THR A 71 11.48 -27.61 -0.43
CA THR A 71 10.40 -26.71 -0.02
C THR A 71 10.89 -25.60 0.92
N ARG A 72 11.89 -25.87 1.77
CA ARG A 72 12.51 -24.83 2.61
C ARG A 72 13.40 -23.89 1.78
N ALA A 73 14.13 -24.44 0.82
CA ALA A 73 14.96 -23.69 -0.13
C ALA A 73 14.11 -22.68 -0.91
N GLN A 74 12.94 -23.08 -1.43
CA GLN A 74 12.01 -22.17 -2.13
C GLN A 74 11.62 -20.95 -1.30
N VAL A 75 11.33 -21.14 -0.02
CA VAL A 75 11.00 -20.04 0.90
C VAL A 75 12.19 -19.10 1.08
N ASN A 76 13.40 -19.65 1.21
CA ASN A 76 14.62 -18.84 1.33
C ASN A 76 15.00 -18.16 0.02
N VAL A 77 14.73 -18.77 -1.15
CA VAL A 77 14.94 -18.15 -2.46
C VAL A 77 14.06 -16.91 -2.60
N ALA A 78 12.76 -17.02 -2.30
CA ALA A 78 11.86 -15.87 -2.30
C ALA A 78 12.35 -14.76 -1.36
N TYR A 79 12.77 -15.13 -0.15
CA TYR A 79 13.31 -14.16 0.80
C TYR A 79 14.62 -13.52 0.31
N ALA A 80 15.52 -14.29 -0.27
CA ALA A 80 16.78 -13.79 -0.80
C ALA A 80 16.54 -12.81 -1.97
N TYR A 81 15.61 -13.11 -2.88
CA TYR A 81 15.19 -12.17 -3.93
C TYR A 81 14.63 -10.88 -3.37
N TYR A 82 13.74 -10.97 -2.37
CA TYR A 82 13.23 -9.80 -1.67
C TYR A 82 14.36 -8.96 -1.05
N ARG A 83 15.36 -9.61 -0.44
CA ARG A 83 16.52 -8.93 0.17
C ARG A 83 17.45 -8.28 -0.84
N GLU A 84 17.53 -8.83 -2.06
CA GLU A 84 18.21 -8.23 -3.21
C GLU A 84 17.40 -7.11 -3.88
N GLN A 85 16.21 -6.78 -3.36
CA GLN A 85 15.25 -5.84 -3.97
C GLN A 85 14.78 -6.28 -5.36
N ASN A 86 14.94 -7.56 -5.68
CA ASN A 86 14.44 -8.16 -6.90
C ASN A 86 13.04 -8.72 -6.64
N TYR A 87 12.09 -7.80 -6.52
CA TYR A 87 10.75 -8.12 -6.07
C TYR A 87 9.95 -8.94 -7.08
N ASP A 88 10.18 -8.76 -8.37
CA ASP A 88 9.47 -9.51 -9.42
C ASP A 88 9.83 -11.00 -9.37
N ASP A 89 11.13 -11.33 -9.29
CA ASP A 89 11.56 -12.72 -9.11
C ASP A 89 11.07 -13.31 -7.78
N ALA A 90 11.01 -12.50 -6.71
CA ALA A 90 10.43 -12.94 -5.44
C ALA A 90 8.94 -13.29 -5.60
N ILE A 91 8.16 -12.44 -6.27
CA ILE A 91 6.73 -12.65 -6.55
C ILE A 91 6.52 -13.96 -7.31
N ASP A 92 7.28 -14.20 -8.38
CA ASP A 92 7.14 -15.41 -9.20
C ASP A 92 7.37 -16.69 -8.38
N VAL A 93 8.44 -16.71 -7.58
CA VAL A 93 8.75 -17.84 -6.69
C VAL A 93 7.66 -18.02 -5.63
N ILE A 94 7.14 -16.94 -5.06
CA ILE A 94 6.09 -17.00 -4.04
C ILE A 94 4.79 -17.53 -4.61
N GLU A 95 4.34 -17.03 -5.76
CA GLU A 95 3.13 -17.50 -6.40
C GLU A 95 3.22 -18.97 -6.77
N GLN A 96 4.37 -19.40 -7.30
CA GLN A 96 4.63 -20.81 -7.56
C GLN A 96 4.57 -21.65 -6.28
N PHE A 97 5.22 -21.20 -5.20
CA PHE A 97 5.21 -21.90 -3.91
C PHE A 97 3.80 -22.08 -3.37
N VAL A 98 2.98 -21.01 -3.37
CA VAL A 98 1.60 -21.04 -2.87
C VAL A 98 0.73 -21.98 -3.70
N ARG A 99 0.89 -21.99 -5.04
CA ARG A 99 0.16 -22.91 -5.92
C ARG A 99 0.52 -24.37 -5.67
N LEU A 100 1.80 -24.67 -5.48
CA LEU A 100 2.29 -26.05 -5.35
C LEU A 100 2.16 -26.60 -3.92
N ASN A 101 2.16 -25.73 -2.90
CA ASN A 101 2.26 -26.14 -1.49
C ASN A 101 1.18 -25.50 -0.58
N PRO A 102 -0.12 -25.55 -0.91
CA PRO A 102 -1.17 -24.79 -0.19
C PRO A 102 -1.32 -25.16 1.29
N GLY A 103 -0.90 -26.37 1.70
CA GLY A 103 -0.95 -26.83 3.10
C GLY A 103 0.32 -26.58 3.90
N ASN A 104 1.33 -25.90 3.33
CA ASN A 104 2.61 -25.70 4.01
C ASN A 104 2.50 -24.69 5.16
N LYS A 105 3.19 -24.97 6.28
CA LYS A 105 3.24 -24.07 7.45
C LYS A 105 3.76 -22.65 7.15
N ASN A 106 4.54 -22.49 6.08
CA ASN A 106 5.13 -21.21 5.68
C ASN A 106 4.20 -20.39 4.78
N ILE A 107 2.99 -20.88 4.45
CA ILE A 107 2.03 -20.15 3.62
C ILE A 107 1.71 -18.74 4.15
N PRO A 108 1.43 -18.53 5.46
CA PRO A 108 1.22 -17.18 5.99
C PRO A 108 2.41 -16.24 5.74
N TYR A 109 3.63 -16.75 5.93
CA TYR A 109 4.87 -16.01 5.68
C TYR A 109 5.04 -15.65 4.20
N MET A 110 4.74 -16.58 3.29
CA MET A 110 4.86 -16.36 1.85
C MET A 110 3.85 -15.33 1.34
N TYR A 111 2.59 -15.38 1.77
CA TYR A 111 1.62 -14.32 1.46
C TYR A 111 2.05 -12.95 1.98
N TYR A 112 2.64 -12.92 3.17
CA TYR A 112 3.16 -11.69 3.73
C TYR A 112 4.36 -11.15 2.94
N LEU A 113 5.29 -12.01 2.55
CA LEU A 113 6.42 -11.63 1.70
C LEU A 113 5.97 -11.15 0.31
N LEU A 114 4.90 -11.72 -0.25
CA LEU A 114 4.27 -11.24 -1.48
C LEU A 114 3.74 -9.82 -1.30
N ALA A 115 3.03 -9.59 -0.21
CA ALA A 115 2.49 -8.27 0.12
C ALA A 115 3.60 -7.24 0.31
N LEU A 116 4.69 -7.60 0.98
CA LEU A 116 5.88 -6.75 1.11
C LEU A 116 6.54 -6.47 -0.26
N SER A 117 6.66 -7.47 -1.11
CA SER A 117 7.28 -7.32 -2.44
C SER A 117 6.52 -6.34 -3.33
N TYR A 118 5.19 -6.26 -3.21
CA TYR A 118 4.42 -5.20 -3.86
C TYR A 118 4.52 -3.86 -3.11
N TYR A 119 4.52 -3.88 -1.78
CA TYR A 119 4.58 -2.68 -0.95
C TYR A 119 5.88 -1.88 -1.15
N GLU A 120 7.02 -2.56 -1.25
CA GLU A 120 8.31 -1.91 -1.51
C GLU A 120 8.42 -1.30 -2.92
N GLN A 121 7.52 -1.68 -3.84
CA GLN A 121 7.41 -1.10 -5.18
C GLN A 121 6.45 0.09 -5.26
N ILE A 122 5.88 0.53 -4.13
CA ILE A 122 5.02 1.72 -4.09
C ILE A 122 5.86 2.96 -4.47
N ALA A 123 5.48 3.59 -5.58
CA ALA A 123 6.09 4.83 -6.05
C ALA A 123 5.42 6.05 -5.39
N ASP A 124 6.08 7.21 -5.46
CA ASP A 124 5.57 8.50 -4.97
C ASP A 124 4.11 8.79 -5.41
N VAL A 125 3.35 9.50 -4.57
CA VAL A 125 1.93 9.85 -4.77
C VAL A 125 1.61 10.47 -6.14
N ARG A 126 2.57 11.11 -6.80
CA ARG A 126 2.40 11.74 -8.12
C ARG A 126 2.49 10.75 -9.29
N ARG A 127 2.97 9.54 -9.05
CA ARG A 127 3.18 8.50 -10.07
C ARG A 127 1.98 7.55 -10.16
N ASP A 128 2.06 6.62 -11.10
CA ASP A 128 1.07 5.54 -11.21
C ASP A 128 0.97 4.75 -9.90
N GLN A 129 -0.26 4.34 -9.55
CA GLN A 129 -0.57 3.69 -8.28
C GLN A 129 -0.92 2.21 -8.43
N GLY A 130 -0.66 1.59 -9.59
CA GLY A 130 -0.96 0.19 -9.82
C GLY A 130 -0.28 -0.74 -8.80
N MET A 131 0.96 -0.44 -8.40
CA MET A 131 1.64 -1.22 -7.34
C MET A 131 1.03 -1.00 -5.96
N THR A 132 0.57 0.21 -5.66
CA THR A 132 -0.16 0.50 -4.41
C THR A 132 -1.46 -0.29 -4.31
N GLU A 133 -2.20 -0.42 -5.41
CA GLU A 133 -3.43 -1.22 -5.46
C GLU A 133 -3.14 -2.72 -5.28
N LYS A 134 -2.09 -3.24 -5.94
CA LYS A 134 -1.64 -4.63 -5.75
C LYS A 134 -1.19 -4.88 -4.30
N ALA A 135 -0.43 -3.97 -3.72
CA ALA A 135 0.02 -4.07 -2.33
C ALA A 135 -1.17 -4.08 -1.37
N LEU A 136 -2.16 -3.20 -1.56
CA LEU A 136 -3.39 -3.19 -0.76
C LEU A 136 -4.15 -4.51 -0.85
N ALA A 137 -4.30 -5.07 -2.06
CA ALA A 137 -4.96 -6.36 -2.24
C ALA A 137 -4.21 -7.48 -1.49
N ALA A 138 -2.89 -7.56 -1.67
CA ALA A 138 -2.06 -8.59 -1.02
C ALA A 138 -2.04 -8.46 0.52
N LEU A 139 -1.93 -7.24 1.05
CA LEU A 139 -1.96 -6.99 2.50
C LEU A 139 -3.33 -7.31 3.12
N ARG A 140 -4.44 -7.04 2.41
CA ARG A 140 -5.79 -7.46 2.82
C ARG A 140 -5.89 -8.98 2.86
N ASP A 141 -5.34 -9.67 1.86
CA ASP A 141 -5.32 -11.12 1.82
C ASP A 141 -4.59 -11.71 3.03
N VAL A 142 -3.44 -11.16 3.41
CA VAL A 142 -2.71 -11.58 4.62
C VAL A 142 -3.58 -11.39 5.87
N SER A 143 -4.18 -10.20 6.01
CA SER A 143 -4.96 -9.83 7.18
C SER A 143 -6.26 -10.64 7.32
N ALA A 144 -6.88 -11.01 6.19
CA ALA A 144 -8.14 -11.75 6.15
C ALA A 144 -7.92 -13.26 6.30
N ARG A 145 -6.87 -13.81 5.67
CA ARG A 145 -6.60 -15.26 5.68
C ARG A 145 -5.86 -15.72 6.94
N PHE A 146 -5.01 -14.86 7.51
CA PHE A 146 -4.12 -15.23 8.63
C PHE A 146 -4.21 -14.27 9.82
N PRO A 147 -5.43 -13.95 10.33
CA PRO A 147 -5.65 -12.86 11.28
C PRO A 147 -4.90 -12.99 12.62
N GLU A 148 -4.60 -14.22 13.05
CA GLU A 148 -3.93 -14.52 14.32
C GLU A 148 -2.40 -14.42 14.26
N THR A 149 -1.83 -14.17 13.08
CA THR A 149 -0.37 -14.11 12.91
C THR A 149 0.20 -12.72 13.16
N ASP A 150 1.46 -12.64 13.59
CA ASP A 150 2.18 -11.36 13.68
C ASP A 150 2.25 -10.63 12.33
N TYR A 151 2.25 -11.39 11.22
CA TYR A 151 2.19 -10.86 9.86
C TYR A 151 0.91 -10.08 9.59
N ALA A 152 -0.24 -10.53 10.10
CA ALA A 152 -1.50 -9.80 9.93
C ALA A 152 -1.51 -8.49 10.73
N ARG A 153 -0.84 -8.44 11.88
CA ARG A 153 -0.70 -7.19 12.65
C ARG A 153 0.12 -6.16 11.87
N ASP A 154 1.27 -6.57 11.33
CA ASP A 154 2.09 -5.68 10.52
C ASP A 154 1.40 -5.29 9.20
N ALA A 155 0.72 -6.25 8.55
CA ALA A 155 -0.02 -5.99 7.32
C ALA A 155 -1.13 -4.94 7.50
N LYS A 156 -1.85 -4.95 8.63
CA LYS A 156 -2.85 -3.92 8.97
C LYS A 156 -2.22 -2.53 9.07
N LEU A 157 -1.06 -2.41 9.72
CA LEU A 157 -0.35 -1.12 9.80
C LEU A 157 0.08 -0.63 8.41
N LYS A 158 0.57 -1.53 7.56
CA LYS A 158 0.94 -1.20 6.17
C LYS A 158 -0.26 -0.87 5.29
N LEU A 159 -1.42 -1.48 5.54
CA LEU A 159 -2.68 -1.10 4.88
C LEU A 159 -3.01 0.36 5.17
N ASP A 160 -2.95 0.77 6.43
CA ASP A 160 -3.24 2.15 6.83
C ASP A 160 -2.28 3.14 6.13
N LEU A 161 -0.98 2.81 6.07
CA LEU A 161 0.01 3.61 5.36
C LEU A 161 -0.24 3.68 3.84
N ALA A 162 -0.61 2.56 3.22
CA ALA A 162 -0.92 2.53 1.79
C ALA A 162 -2.22 3.30 1.47
N PHE A 163 -3.22 3.26 2.35
CA PHE A 163 -4.41 4.10 2.24
C PHE A 163 -4.09 5.59 2.40
N ASP A 164 -3.25 5.95 3.36
CA ASP A 164 -2.78 7.32 3.55
C ASP A 164 -2.05 7.82 2.30
N HIS A 165 -1.25 6.98 1.65
CA HIS A 165 -0.59 7.28 0.38
C HIS A 165 -1.60 7.56 -0.76
N LEU A 166 -2.63 6.73 -0.91
CA LEU A 166 -3.68 6.97 -1.91
C LEU A 166 -4.50 8.24 -1.62
N ALA A 167 -4.77 8.52 -0.35
CA ALA A 167 -5.41 9.76 0.07
C ALA A 167 -4.52 10.97 -0.25
N GLY A 168 -3.21 10.87 0.00
CA GLY A 168 -2.22 11.89 -0.33
C GLY A 168 -2.21 12.26 -1.82
N LYS A 169 -2.35 11.27 -2.70
CA LYS A 169 -2.50 11.50 -4.15
C LYS A 169 -3.75 12.33 -4.49
N GLU A 170 -4.91 11.97 -3.95
CA GLU A 170 -6.14 12.72 -4.21
C GLU A 170 -6.06 14.15 -3.64
N MET A 171 -5.41 14.31 -2.48
CA MET A 171 -5.14 15.63 -1.90
C MET A 171 -4.22 16.49 -2.77
N GLU A 172 -3.13 15.93 -3.32
CA GLU A 172 -2.22 16.65 -4.23
C GLU A 172 -2.96 17.14 -5.48
N ILE A 173 -3.77 16.27 -6.09
CA ILE A 173 -4.56 16.63 -7.28
C ILE A 173 -5.62 17.68 -6.93
N GLY A 174 -6.29 17.54 -5.79
CA GLY A 174 -7.27 18.50 -5.29
C GLY A 174 -6.65 19.89 -5.07
N ARG A 175 -5.50 19.97 -4.37
CA ARG A 175 -4.75 21.20 -4.16
C ARG A 175 -4.32 21.84 -5.48
N PHE A 176 -3.86 21.04 -6.45
CA PHE A 176 -3.48 21.53 -7.77
C PHE A 176 -4.65 22.20 -8.50
N TYR A 177 -5.84 21.57 -8.53
CA TYR A 177 -7.02 22.17 -9.14
C TYR A 177 -7.52 23.41 -8.40
N GLN A 178 -7.50 23.38 -7.07
CA GLN A 178 -7.89 24.51 -6.25
C GLN A 178 -7.01 25.74 -6.53
N LYS A 179 -5.69 25.56 -6.62
CA LYS A 179 -4.73 26.62 -6.97
C LYS A 179 -4.99 27.24 -8.35
N GLN A 180 -5.58 26.47 -9.28
CA GLN A 180 -5.99 26.97 -10.60
C GLN A 180 -7.38 27.62 -10.63
N GLY A 181 -8.08 27.70 -9.49
CA GLY A 181 -9.47 28.17 -9.43
C GLY A 181 -10.49 27.17 -9.98
N LYS A 182 -10.08 25.92 -10.25
CA LYS A 182 -10.98 24.84 -10.73
C LYS A 182 -11.67 24.15 -9.56
N TYR A 183 -12.56 24.89 -8.89
CA TYR A 183 -13.18 24.49 -7.63
C TYR A 183 -14.00 23.20 -7.72
N ILE A 184 -14.78 22.99 -8.79
CA ILE A 184 -15.57 21.76 -8.96
C ILE A 184 -14.65 20.53 -9.05
N SER A 185 -13.56 20.61 -9.81
CA SER A 185 -12.58 19.52 -9.90
C SER A 185 -11.89 19.27 -8.56
N ALA A 186 -11.55 20.32 -7.82
CA ALA A 186 -10.96 20.20 -6.49
C ALA A 186 -11.92 19.53 -5.49
N ILE A 187 -13.19 19.95 -5.47
CA ILE A 187 -14.24 19.33 -4.65
C ILE A 187 -14.35 17.84 -4.94
N ASN A 188 -14.40 17.45 -6.21
CA ASN A 188 -14.51 16.03 -6.57
C ASN A 188 -13.35 15.20 -6.02
N ARG A 189 -12.14 15.76 -5.98
CA ARG A 189 -10.95 15.10 -5.43
C ARG A 189 -10.98 15.00 -3.90
N PHE A 190 -11.27 16.11 -3.21
CA PHE A 190 -11.37 16.09 -1.75
C PHE A 190 -12.53 15.21 -1.25
N LYS A 191 -13.64 15.14 -1.99
CA LYS A 191 -14.74 14.22 -1.69
C LYS A 191 -14.31 12.76 -1.72
N VAL A 192 -13.43 12.37 -2.65
CA VAL A 192 -12.91 10.99 -2.70
C VAL A 192 -12.18 10.66 -1.40
N VAL A 193 -11.40 11.59 -0.86
CA VAL A 193 -10.71 11.40 0.43
C VAL A 193 -11.69 11.19 1.57
N VAL A 194 -12.72 12.05 1.67
CA VAL A 194 -13.74 11.92 2.72
C VAL A 194 -14.55 10.63 2.60
N GLN A 195 -14.83 10.17 1.39
CA GLN A 195 -15.69 9.00 1.15
C GLN A 195 -14.95 7.66 1.21
N LYS A 196 -13.66 7.62 0.84
CA LYS A 196 -12.91 6.36 0.69
C LYS A 196 -11.76 6.19 1.69
N TYR A 197 -11.30 7.28 2.29
CA TYR A 197 -10.07 7.31 3.09
C TYR A 197 -10.29 8.01 4.44
N GLU A 198 -11.42 7.72 5.09
CA GLU A 198 -11.87 8.37 6.33
C GLU A 198 -10.93 8.19 7.53
N THR A 199 -10.17 7.08 7.58
CA THR A 199 -9.24 6.77 8.67
C THR A 199 -7.86 7.40 8.49
N THR A 200 -7.60 8.05 7.36
CA THR A 200 -6.27 8.59 7.01
C THR A 200 -5.99 9.93 7.68
N SER A 201 -4.71 10.31 7.74
CA SER A 201 -4.30 11.59 8.33
C SER A 201 -4.83 12.81 7.53
N HIS A 202 -5.13 12.59 6.25
CA HIS A 202 -5.59 13.59 5.31
C HIS A 202 -7.06 14.02 5.46
N ILE A 203 -7.86 13.27 6.22
CA ILE A 203 -9.31 13.54 6.36
C ILE A 203 -9.61 14.95 6.87
N THR A 204 -8.84 15.42 7.85
CA THR A 204 -9.04 16.74 8.46
C THR A 204 -8.73 17.89 7.51
N GLU A 205 -7.68 17.76 6.70
CA GLU A 205 -7.37 18.73 5.65
C GLU A 205 -8.44 18.67 4.55
N ALA A 206 -8.86 17.49 4.11
CA ALA A 206 -9.85 17.32 3.05
C ALA A 206 -11.18 18.01 3.40
N LEU A 207 -11.68 17.82 4.62
CA LEU A 207 -12.90 18.47 5.12
C LEU A 207 -12.76 20.00 5.16
N TYR A 208 -11.61 20.52 5.60
CA TYR A 208 -11.34 21.96 5.55
C TYR A 208 -11.28 22.48 4.11
N ARG A 209 -10.59 21.79 3.20
CA ARG A 209 -10.48 22.20 1.80
C ARG A 209 -11.83 22.18 1.07
N LEU A 210 -12.70 21.23 1.41
CA LEU A 210 -14.09 21.24 0.94
C LEU A 210 -14.82 22.48 1.45
N THR A 211 -14.72 22.78 2.75
CA THR A 211 -15.30 23.99 3.35
C THR A 211 -14.82 25.25 2.62
N GLU A 212 -13.51 25.43 2.49
CA GLU A 212 -12.86 26.55 1.81
C GLU A 212 -13.32 26.69 0.35
N THR A 213 -13.40 25.56 -0.37
CA THR A 213 -13.77 25.55 -1.79
C THR A 213 -15.26 25.85 -2.01
N TYR A 214 -16.15 25.31 -1.16
CA TYR A 214 -17.59 25.64 -1.23
C TYR A 214 -17.86 27.10 -0.82
N MET A 215 -17.13 27.63 0.17
CA MET A 215 -17.19 29.06 0.51
C MET A 215 -16.77 29.94 -0.68
N ALA A 216 -15.67 29.57 -1.36
CA ALA A 216 -15.20 30.31 -2.54
C ALA A 216 -16.20 30.31 -3.71
N LEU A 217 -17.03 29.26 -3.82
CA LEU A 217 -18.13 29.17 -4.79
C LEU A 217 -19.41 29.89 -4.36
N GLY A 218 -19.49 30.34 -3.11
CA GLY A 218 -20.71 30.95 -2.54
C GLY A 218 -21.77 29.93 -2.10
N VAL A 219 -21.43 28.64 -2.06
CA VAL A 219 -22.33 27.56 -1.62
C VAL A 219 -22.18 27.37 -0.10
N THR A 220 -22.68 28.34 0.66
CA THR A 220 -22.39 28.47 2.09
C THR A 220 -22.99 27.34 2.94
N GLU A 221 -24.16 26.83 2.56
CA GLU A 221 -24.85 25.77 3.31
C GLU A 221 -24.03 24.47 3.27
N GLU A 222 -23.54 24.08 2.10
CA GLU A 222 -22.65 22.92 1.94
C GLU A 222 -21.34 23.11 2.70
N ALA A 223 -20.72 24.29 2.62
CA ALA A 223 -19.50 24.58 3.38
C ALA A 223 -19.70 24.40 4.89
N LYS A 224 -20.78 24.96 5.43
CA LYS A 224 -21.13 24.88 6.86
C LYS A 224 -21.32 23.43 7.32
N LYS A 225 -21.87 22.54 6.46
CA LYS A 225 -21.97 21.10 6.76
C LYS A 225 -20.60 20.45 6.95
N TYR A 226 -19.65 20.67 6.03
CA TYR A 226 -18.31 20.08 6.17
C TYR A 226 -17.54 20.64 7.38
N ALA A 227 -17.70 21.93 7.68
CA ALA A 227 -17.12 22.54 8.89
C ALA A 227 -17.70 21.93 10.18
N ALA A 228 -19.02 21.68 10.20
CA ALA A 228 -19.69 21.05 11.34
C ALA A 228 -19.19 19.61 11.57
N VAL A 229 -19.05 18.82 10.50
CA VAL A 229 -18.46 17.46 10.57
C VAL A 229 -17.02 17.51 11.09
N LEU A 230 -16.21 18.44 10.57
CA LEU A 230 -14.83 18.62 11.01
C LEU A 230 -14.74 19.01 12.50
N GLY A 231 -15.62 19.90 12.97
CA GLY A 231 -15.68 20.31 14.37
C GLY A 231 -16.18 19.22 15.31
N HIS A 232 -17.15 18.42 14.87
CA HIS A 232 -17.68 17.31 15.65
C HIS A 232 -16.65 16.20 15.85
N ASN A 233 -15.99 15.78 14.76
CA ASN A 233 -15.07 14.64 14.79
C ASN A 233 -13.64 15.03 15.22
N TYR A 234 -13.21 16.26 14.91
CA TYR A 234 -11.82 16.71 15.11
C TYR A 234 -11.72 18.12 15.71
N PRO A 235 -12.32 18.38 16.89
CA PRO A 235 -12.39 19.73 17.48
C PRO A 235 -11.03 20.36 17.80
N ASN A 236 -10.00 19.54 18.04
CA ASN A 236 -8.65 19.99 18.36
C ASN A 236 -7.74 20.15 17.12
N SER A 237 -8.27 19.92 15.92
CA SER A 237 -7.49 20.02 14.68
C SER A 237 -7.26 21.48 14.29
N LYS A 238 -6.04 21.83 13.87
CA LYS A 238 -5.74 23.14 13.29
C LYS A 238 -6.66 23.49 12.11
N TRP A 239 -7.10 22.47 11.37
CA TRP A 239 -7.99 22.62 10.22
C TRP A 239 -9.39 23.05 10.63
N TYR A 240 -9.87 22.61 11.80
CA TYR A 240 -11.13 23.08 12.36
C TYR A 240 -11.06 24.58 12.69
N THR A 241 -9.98 25.04 13.31
CA THR A 241 -9.77 26.47 13.60
C THR A 241 -9.84 27.33 12.33
N TYR A 242 -9.28 26.84 11.23
CA TYR A 242 -9.36 27.53 9.94
C TYR A 242 -10.77 27.48 9.35
N ALA A 243 -11.44 26.33 9.39
CA ALA A 243 -12.82 26.17 8.92
C ALA A 243 -13.78 27.11 9.67
N TYR A 244 -13.68 27.13 11.00
CA TYR A 244 -14.50 27.98 11.87
C TYR A 244 -14.38 29.45 11.49
N ARG A 245 -13.14 29.94 11.32
CA ARG A 245 -12.87 31.34 10.94
C ARG A 245 -13.57 31.72 9.64
N ILE A 246 -13.45 30.91 8.59
CA ILE A 246 -14.03 31.24 7.29
C ILE A 246 -15.56 31.10 7.25
N THR A 247 -16.15 30.24 8.09
CA THR A 247 -17.62 30.09 8.15
C THR A 247 -18.31 31.10 9.06
N GLU A 248 -17.65 31.56 10.14
CA GLU A 248 -18.20 32.50 11.11
C GLU A 248 -17.99 33.97 10.70
N GLU A 249 -16.84 34.31 10.10
CA GLU A 249 -16.58 35.66 9.56
C GLU A 249 -17.46 35.98 8.33
N GLY A 250 -18.25 35.02 7.84
CA GLY A 250 -19.12 35.11 6.65
C GLY A 250 -20.61 35.46 6.87
N ARG A 251 -21.06 35.77 8.10
CA ARG A 251 -22.45 35.98 8.60
C ARG A 251 -23.07 34.75 9.28
N ASN A 252 -23.57 35.01 10.50
CA ASN A 252 -24.53 34.27 11.35
C ASN A 252 -24.49 32.73 11.25
N SER A 253 -24.24 32.13 12.41
CA SER A 253 -24.13 30.71 12.71
C SER A 253 -25.09 29.83 11.88
N PRO A 254 -24.62 28.69 11.32
CA PRO A 254 -25.54 27.70 10.75
C PRO A 254 -26.49 27.20 11.84
N LYS A 255 -27.80 27.39 11.65
CA LYS A 255 -28.77 26.46 12.24
C LYS A 255 -28.63 25.13 11.51
N ARG A 256 -28.72 24.02 12.25
CA ARG A 256 -28.70 22.66 11.69
C ARG A 256 -29.66 22.58 10.47
N PRO A 257 -29.22 22.06 9.32
CA PRO A 257 -30.10 21.87 8.17
C PRO A 257 -31.29 20.98 8.57
N SER A 258 -32.50 21.31 8.10
CA SER A 258 -33.72 20.61 8.47
C SER A 258 -33.82 19.18 7.92
N LYS A 259 -32.89 18.79 7.05
CA LYS A 259 -32.78 17.45 6.47
C LYS A 259 -31.33 16.97 6.54
N PRO A 260 -31.09 15.70 6.88
CA PRO A 260 -29.75 15.15 6.88
C PRO A 260 -29.14 15.20 5.47
N SER A 261 -27.86 15.58 5.42
CA SER A 261 -27.05 15.53 4.21
C SER A 261 -26.67 14.09 3.90
N TRP A 262 -26.41 13.76 2.64
CA TRP A 262 -25.81 12.47 2.27
C TRP A 262 -24.48 12.18 3.02
N ILE A 263 -23.82 13.26 3.51
CA ILE A 263 -22.62 13.20 4.34
C ILE A 263 -22.95 12.74 5.76
N GLU A 264 -24.09 13.16 6.30
CA GLU A 264 -24.56 12.73 7.62
C GLU A 264 -24.92 11.25 7.56
N ASP A 265 -25.59 10.79 6.51
CA ASP A 265 -25.90 9.37 6.30
C ASP A 265 -24.63 8.50 6.13
N ALA A 266 -23.55 9.08 5.63
CA ALA A 266 -22.26 8.38 5.45
C ALA A 266 -21.41 8.34 6.72
N LEU A 267 -21.71 9.18 7.73
CA LEU A 267 -20.88 9.39 8.92
C LEU A 267 -21.61 9.13 10.25
N THR A 268 -22.91 8.81 10.24
CA THR A 268 -23.65 8.47 11.46
C THR A 268 -23.32 7.07 11.95
N PHE A 269 -22.38 7.01 12.90
CA PHE A 269 -22.40 5.98 13.92
C PHE A 269 -23.71 6.12 14.73
N GLU A 270 -24.33 4.99 15.06
CA GLU A 270 -25.64 4.83 15.71
C GLU A 270 -25.81 5.79 16.90
N GLN A 271 -26.75 6.74 16.78
CA GLN A 271 -26.98 7.78 17.78
C GLN A 271 -27.64 7.19 19.04
N SER A 272 -26.90 7.11 20.14
CA SER A 272 -27.52 7.13 21.48
C SER A 272 -28.16 8.53 21.69
N PRO A 273 -29.42 8.61 22.15
CA PRO A 273 -30.14 9.87 22.36
C PRO A 273 -29.53 10.82 23.41
N ASP A 274 -28.52 10.38 24.15
CA ASP A 274 -28.05 11.06 25.37
C ASP A 274 -27.04 12.19 25.07
N ALA A 275 -26.57 12.32 23.82
CA ALA A 275 -25.54 13.29 23.44
C ALA A 275 -26.07 14.73 23.23
N TYR A 276 -27.38 14.95 23.25
CA TYR A 276 -27.97 16.27 23.03
C TYR A 276 -27.83 17.22 24.25
N ASP A 277 -27.47 16.71 25.42
CA ASP A 277 -27.47 17.49 26.67
C ASP A 277 -26.10 18.15 26.99
N CYS A 278 -25.03 17.83 26.25
CA CYS A 278 -23.70 18.36 26.54
C CYS A 278 -23.37 19.71 25.88
N ALA A 279 -24.26 20.26 25.04
CA ALA A 279 -23.98 21.52 24.32
C ALA A 279 -24.39 22.80 25.10
N GLU A 280 -25.06 22.69 26.25
CA GLU A 280 -25.47 23.86 27.06
C GLU A 280 -24.65 24.08 28.34
N SER A 281 -23.72 23.18 28.68
CA SER A 281 -22.86 23.36 29.87
C SER A 281 -21.39 23.12 29.55
N ALA A 282 -20.78 24.11 28.88
CA ALA A 282 -19.32 24.23 28.76
C ALA A 282 -18.65 24.62 30.11
N ALA A 283 -18.97 23.90 31.18
CA ALA A 283 -18.31 23.98 32.48
C ALA A 283 -18.27 22.59 33.13
N GLY A 284 -17.46 21.69 32.54
CA GLY A 284 -17.00 20.47 33.20
C GLY A 284 -17.63 19.18 32.67
N CYS A 285 -16.92 18.49 31.78
CA CYS A 285 -17.05 17.03 31.73
C CYS A 285 -15.71 16.37 31.43
N LYS A 286 -15.39 15.37 32.26
CA LYS A 286 -14.17 14.56 32.23
C LYS A 286 -14.24 13.54 31.10
N THR A 287 -13.07 13.20 30.56
CA THR A 287 -12.84 12.17 29.54
C THR A 287 -13.37 10.80 29.96
N VAL A 288 -14.20 10.19 29.11
CA VAL A 288 -14.52 8.75 29.09
C VAL A 288 -14.44 8.36 27.60
N GLY A 289 -13.51 7.56 27.11
CA GLY A 289 -13.26 6.16 27.41
C GLY A 289 -13.56 5.37 26.13
N LYS A 290 -12.53 5.04 25.34
CA LYS A 290 -12.64 4.22 24.11
C LYS A 290 -13.05 2.80 24.49
N ASP A 291 -14.09 2.27 23.86
CA ASP A 291 -14.30 0.82 23.73
C ASP A 291 -14.77 0.46 22.33
N SER A 292 -14.11 -0.55 21.75
CA SER A 292 -14.13 -0.94 20.34
C SER A 292 -14.65 -2.36 20.18
N SER A 293 -15.98 -2.59 20.23
CA SER A 293 -16.51 -3.96 20.27
C SER A 293 -17.82 -4.25 19.53
N TRP A 294 -18.30 -3.44 18.57
CA TRP A 294 -19.66 -3.65 18.02
C TRP A 294 -19.79 -4.03 16.53
N PHE A 295 -18.71 -4.36 15.82
CA PHE A 295 -18.73 -4.57 14.36
C PHE A 295 -19.29 -5.92 13.84
N GLY A 296 -20.14 -6.62 14.59
CA GLY A 296 -20.59 -7.96 14.23
C GLY A 296 -22.09 -8.17 14.37
N LYS A 297 -22.88 -7.73 13.39
CA LYS A 297 -24.17 -8.30 12.92
C LYS A 297 -24.90 -7.27 12.06
N LEU A 298 -24.90 -7.45 10.74
CA LEU A 298 -25.92 -6.91 9.81
C LEU A 298 -25.70 -7.46 8.38
N PHE A 299 -25.68 -8.79 8.26
CA PHE A 299 -26.04 -9.48 7.02
C PHE A 299 -27.18 -10.44 7.36
N GLU A 300 -28.40 -9.91 7.40
CA GLU A 300 -29.69 -10.57 7.17
C GLU A 300 -30.75 -9.49 6.90
#